data_AF-A0A2A5IP60-F1
#
_entry.id   AF-A0A2A5IP60-F1
#
_cell.length_a   1.000
_cell.length_b   1.000
_cell.length_c   1.000
_cell.angle_alpha   90.00
_cell.angle_beta   90.00
_cell.angle_gamma   90.00
#
_symmetry.space_group_name_H-M   'P 1'
#
loop_
_entity.id
_entity.type
_entity.pdbx_description
1 polymer ?
#
loop_
_entity_poly.entity_id
_entity_poly.type
_entity_poly.pdbx_seq_one_letter_code
_entity_poly.pdbx_strand_id
1 'polypeptide(L)'
;MKRGKRLRQRMLTIVCLGVLIYSGTAIGLELFGYYQNRQVLAKAQTMYEQEEVTNEKRESGKIRTSFDELRKVNDDIVGWINMKDTMIQYPIVQSHDNAYYLTRNYLKNDTRAGSIFMDYRNDVVQESPNTVVYGHRMRDGSMFAGLTNYLKKDFFHDHRTFQYDTLYQSYEAEIFAVYETTVDFDYIQTDFRDLGEYAHYLQAVRKKSIYQTKTDVSTDDLIITLSTCDHVLAPKSGRLVVQAKLKKV
;
A
#
# COMPACT_ATOMS: atom_id res chain seq x y z
N MET A 1 0.49 55.55 -28.80
CA MET A 1 -0.05 54.68 -27.72
C MET A 1 -0.45 53.24 -28.11
N LYS A 2 -0.84 52.94 -29.37
CA LYS A 2 -1.31 51.59 -29.78
C LYS A 2 -0.22 50.51 -29.96
N ARG A 3 1.02 50.90 -30.32
CA ARG A 3 2.13 49.97 -30.64
C ARG A 3 2.69 49.24 -29.41
N GLY A 4 2.85 49.95 -28.28
CA GLY A 4 3.28 49.36 -27.00
C GLY A 4 2.27 48.38 -26.40
N LYS A 5 0.96 48.59 -26.59
CA LYS A 5 -0.09 47.65 -26.16
C LYS A 5 -0.02 46.32 -26.93
N ARG A 6 0.20 46.36 -28.25
CA ARG A 6 0.37 45.13 -29.07
C ARG A 6 1.65 44.36 -28.72
N LEU A 7 2.74 45.06 -28.42
CA LEU A 7 3.99 44.42 -28.00
C LEU A 7 3.82 43.71 -26.64
N ARG A 8 3.16 44.35 -25.67
CA ARG A 8 2.82 43.73 -24.38
C ARG A 8 1.92 42.50 -24.53
N GLN A 9 0.90 42.58 -25.39
CA GLN A 9 0.03 41.42 -25.68
C GLN A 9 0.81 40.26 -26.28
N ARG A 10 1.72 40.52 -27.23
CA ARG A 10 2.57 39.47 -27.82
C ARG A 10 3.50 38.82 -26.79
N MET A 11 4.13 39.61 -25.92
CA MET A 11 4.96 39.04 -24.85
C MET A 11 4.12 38.19 -23.88
N LEU A 12 2.93 38.67 -23.49
CA LEU A 12 2.03 37.90 -22.64
C LEU A 12 1.63 36.57 -23.30
N THR A 13 1.31 36.58 -24.60
CA THR A 13 0.99 35.36 -25.34
C THR A 13 2.16 34.38 -25.37
N ILE A 14 3.40 34.85 -25.57
CA ILE A 14 4.59 33.99 -25.53
C ILE A 14 4.78 33.38 -24.14
N VAL A 15 4.60 34.16 -23.08
CA VAL A 15 4.66 33.65 -21.71
C VAL A 15 3.58 32.59 -21.46
N CYS A 16 2.34 32.84 -21.88
CA CYS A 16 1.25 31.87 -21.75
C CYS A 16 1.54 30.57 -22.53
N LEU A 17 2.09 30.67 -23.75
CA LEU A 17 2.49 29.50 -24.53
C LEU A 17 3.61 28.72 -23.85
N GLY A 18 4.61 29.41 -23.29
CA GLY A 18 5.67 28.79 -22.50
C GLY A 18 5.13 28.03 -21.29
N VAL A 19 4.22 28.65 -20.53
CA VAL A 19 3.55 28.00 -19.39
C VAL A 19 2.73 26.79 -19.85
N LEU A 20 2.02 26.88 -20.98
CA LEU A 20 1.22 25.78 -21.51
C LEU A 20 2.09 24.59 -21.93
N ILE A 21 3.20 24.83 -22.63
CA ILE A 21 4.16 23.79 -23.04
C ILE A 21 4.78 23.14 -21.80
N TYR A 22 5.23 23.92 -20.83
CA TYR A 22 5.78 23.41 -19.58
C TYR A 22 4.75 22.55 -18.82
N SER A 23 3.52 23.03 -18.69
CA SER A 23 2.45 22.31 -17.98
C SER A 23 2.08 21.03 -18.72
N GLY A 24 1.98 21.07 -20.05
CA GLY A 24 1.69 19.92 -20.89
C GLY A 24 2.78 18.84 -20.81
N THR A 25 4.05 19.23 -20.84
CA THR A 25 5.18 18.30 -20.68
C THR A 25 5.21 17.69 -19.29
N ALA A 26 5.01 18.48 -18.23
CA ALA A 26 4.94 17.98 -16.86
C ALA A 26 3.80 16.95 -16.67
N ILE A 27 2.58 17.24 -17.16
CA ILE A 27 1.45 16.31 -17.11
C ILE A 27 1.74 15.05 -17.92
N GLY A 28 2.33 15.20 -19.12
CA GLY A 28 2.70 14.07 -19.97
C GLY A 28 3.68 13.10 -19.28
N LEU A 29 4.68 13.63 -18.58
CA LEU A 29 5.64 12.82 -17.81
C LEU A 29 4.96 12.08 -16.66
N GLU A 30 4.03 12.70 -15.93
CA GLU A 30 3.26 12.04 -14.86
C GLU A 30 2.40 10.90 -15.40
N LEU A 31 1.66 11.13 -16.50
CA LEU A 31 0.82 10.12 -17.12
C LEU A 31 1.64 8.93 -17.63
N PHE A 32 2.81 9.21 -18.21
CA PHE A 32 3.75 8.18 -18.64
C PHE A 32 4.28 7.37 -17.45
N GLY A 33 4.60 8.02 -16.33
CA GLY A 33 4.97 7.35 -15.08
C GLY A 33 3.88 6.42 -14.55
N TYR A 34 2.62 6.85 -14.55
CA TYR A 34 1.49 5.99 -14.17
C TYR A 34 1.34 4.79 -15.12
N TYR A 35 1.49 5.00 -16.42
CA TYR A 35 1.44 3.93 -17.42
C TYR A 35 2.55 2.90 -17.20
N GLN A 36 3.79 3.35 -17.00
CA GLN A 36 4.92 2.46 -16.71
C GLN A 36 4.69 1.67 -15.42
N ASN A 37 4.21 2.31 -14.35
CA ASN A 37 3.91 1.63 -13.09
C ASN A 37 2.87 0.52 -13.28
N ARG A 38 1.79 0.81 -14.02
CA ARG A 38 0.76 -0.20 -14.34
C ARG A 38 1.31 -1.38 -15.12
N GLN A 39 2.19 -1.15 -16.10
CA GLN A 39 2.81 -2.25 -16.83
C GLN A 39 3.70 -3.10 -15.94
N VAL A 40 4.49 -2.48 -15.06
CA VAL A 40 5.38 -3.18 -14.13
C VAL A 40 4.58 -4.06 -13.17
N LEU A 41 3.48 -3.53 -12.62
CA LEU A 41 2.59 -4.27 -11.72
C LEU A 41 1.81 -5.38 -12.44
N ALA A 42 1.32 -5.14 -13.66
CA ALA A 42 0.64 -6.16 -14.46
C ALA A 42 1.53 -7.38 -14.74
N LYS A 43 2.84 -7.18 -14.98
CA LYS A 43 3.80 -8.28 -15.10
C LYS A 43 3.90 -9.10 -13.81
N ALA A 44 3.93 -8.44 -12.65
CA ALA A 44 3.95 -9.14 -11.36
C ALA A 44 2.66 -9.95 -11.15
N GLN A 45 1.50 -9.39 -11.49
CA GLN A 45 0.20 -10.06 -11.40
C GLN A 45 0.17 -11.32 -12.27
N THR A 46 0.62 -11.22 -13.52
CA THR A 46 0.70 -12.38 -14.42
C THR A 46 1.61 -13.47 -13.87
N MET A 47 2.78 -13.12 -13.32
CA MET A 47 3.69 -14.10 -12.72
C MET A 47 3.04 -14.81 -11.53
N TYR A 48 2.39 -14.07 -10.63
CA TYR A 48 1.74 -14.64 -9.46
C TYR A 48 0.54 -15.55 -9.81
N GLU A 49 -0.33 -15.09 -10.70
CA GLU A 49 -1.54 -15.82 -11.10
C GLU A 49 -1.21 -17.12 -11.85
N GLN A 50 -0.17 -17.12 -12.69
CA GLN A 50 0.26 -18.32 -13.40
C GLN A 50 0.76 -19.41 -12.44
N GLU A 51 1.49 -19.04 -11.38
CA GLU A 51 2.00 -20.01 -10.42
C GLU A 51 0.92 -20.50 -9.44
N GLU A 52 -0.01 -19.64 -9.00
CA GLU A 52 -1.16 -20.02 -8.17
C GLU A 52 -2.04 -21.08 -8.85
N VAL A 53 -2.26 -20.97 -10.17
CA VAL A 53 -3.04 -21.97 -10.93
C VAL A 53 -2.27 -23.28 -11.11
N THR A 54 -0.94 -23.23 -11.18
CA THR A 54 -0.10 -24.39 -11.53
C THR A 54 0.24 -25.25 -10.32
N ASN A 55 0.29 -24.67 -9.11
CA ASN A 55 0.82 -25.33 -7.93
C ASN A 55 -0.10 -25.23 -6.70
N GLU A 56 -0.78 -26.32 -6.37
CA GLU A 56 -1.60 -26.44 -5.14
C GLU A 56 -0.84 -27.05 -3.93
N LYS A 57 0.44 -27.43 -4.08
CA LYS A 57 1.15 -28.15 -3.02
C LYS A 57 1.81 -27.22 -2.02
N ARG A 58 1.19 -27.13 -0.83
CA ARG A 58 1.74 -26.46 0.35
C ARG A 58 2.62 -27.43 1.14
N GLU A 59 3.93 -27.21 1.13
CA GLU A 59 4.87 -27.91 2.01
C GLU A 59 5.24 -27.00 3.19
N SER A 60 5.01 -27.48 4.42
CA SER A 60 5.32 -26.72 5.63
C SER A 60 6.82 -26.42 5.72
N GLY A 61 7.16 -25.15 5.99
CA GLY A 61 8.55 -24.70 6.15
C GLY A 61 9.30 -24.41 4.85
N LYS A 62 8.64 -24.49 3.69
CA LYS A 62 9.21 -24.06 2.40
C LYS A 62 8.46 -22.84 1.87
N ILE A 63 9.18 -22.03 1.09
CA ILE A 63 8.58 -20.93 0.33
C ILE A 63 7.57 -21.54 -0.64
N ARG A 64 6.38 -20.95 -0.67
CA ARG A 64 5.31 -21.32 -1.60
C ARG A 64 5.77 -21.05 -3.03
N THR A 65 5.51 -22.02 -3.89
CA THR A 65 5.85 -21.97 -5.32
C THR A 65 5.12 -20.88 -6.09
N SER A 66 4.16 -20.17 -5.50
CA SER A 66 3.51 -18.98 -6.07
C SER A 66 4.39 -17.72 -6.04
N PHE A 67 5.55 -17.81 -5.38
CA PHE A 67 6.54 -16.74 -5.31
C PHE A 67 7.84 -17.07 -6.05
N ASP A 68 7.95 -18.21 -6.75
CA ASP A 68 9.22 -18.66 -7.30
C ASP A 68 9.70 -17.72 -8.43
N GLU A 69 8.85 -17.43 -9.42
CA GLU A 69 9.18 -16.47 -10.47
C GLU A 69 9.37 -15.05 -9.93
N LEU A 70 8.53 -14.62 -8.97
CA LEU A 70 8.66 -13.30 -8.36
C LEU A 70 10.02 -13.15 -7.65
N ARG A 71 10.43 -14.14 -6.85
CA ARG A 71 11.68 -14.08 -6.10
C ARG A 71 12.93 -14.24 -6.96
N LYS A 72 12.85 -14.86 -8.13
CA LYS A 72 13.93 -14.82 -9.13
C LYS A 72 14.19 -13.40 -9.63
N VAL A 73 13.15 -12.57 -9.69
CA VAL A 73 13.25 -11.18 -10.12
C VAL A 73 13.73 -10.28 -8.99
N ASN A 74 13.22 -10.48 -7.77
CA ASN A 74 13.63 -9.75 -6.59
C ASN A 74 13.49 -10.59 -5.31
N ASP A 75 14.61 -10.84 -4.65
CA ASP A 75 14.71 -11.59 -3.41
C ASP A 75 14.05 -10.91 -2.20
N ASP A 76 13.87 -9.59 -2.27
CA ASP A 76 13.19 -8.76 -1.27
C ASP A 76 11.66 -8.94 -1.29
N ILE A 77 11.09 -9.71 -2.21
CA ILE A 77 9.66 -10.05 -2.20
C ILE A 77 9.36 -11.01 -1.05
N VAL A 78 8.43 -10.59 -0.20
CA VAL A 78 8.06 -11.29 1.05
C VAL A 78 6.58 -11.67 1.11
N GLY A 79 5.77 -11.23 0.15
CA GLY A 79 4.34 -11.54 0.16
C GLY A 79 3.55 -10.95 -0.99
N TRP A 80 2.24 -11.10 -0.89
CA TRP A 80 1.26 -10.59 -1.84
C TRP A 80 0.04 -10.04 -1.08
N ILE A 81 -0.57 -8.98 -1.62
CA ILE A 81 -1.84 -8.46 -1.11
C ILE A 81 -2.84 -8.32 -2.26
N ASN A 82 -4.06 -8.78 -2.01
CA ASN A 82 -5.16 -8.68 -2.96
C ASN A 82 -6.45 -8.24 -2.25
N MET A 83 -7.04 -7.12 -2.69
CA MET A 83 -8.32 -6.62 -2.21
C MET A 83 -9.29 -6.50 -3.39
N LYS A 84 -10.36 -7.31 -3.35
CA LYS A 84 -11.39 -7.36 -4.38
C LYS A 84 -12.02 -5.97 -4.64
N ASP A 85 -12.41 -5.72 -5.88
CA ASP A 85 -13.08 -4.49 -6.33
C ASP A 85 -12.24 -3.22 -6.07
N THR A 86 -10.92 -3.40 -5.99
CA THR A 86 -9.90 -2.36 -6.03
C THR A 86 -8.82 -2.73 -7.04
N MET A 87 -7.85 -1.83 -7.27
CA MET A 87 -6.63 -2.18 -8.02
C MET A 87 -5.58 -2.87 -7.15
N ILE A 88 -5.81 -3.04 -5.85
CA ILE A 88 -4.83 -3.62 -4.92
C ILE A 88 -4.68 -5.10 -5.19
N GLN A 89 -3.65 -5.44 -5.96
CA GLN A 89 -3.25 -6.80 -6.28
C GLN A 89 -1.75 -6.75 -6.60
N TYR A 90 -0.92 -6.73 -5.57
CA TYR A 90 0.49 -6.31 -5.69
C TYR A 90 1.44 -7.19 -4.87
N PRO A 91 2.71 -7.34 -5.32
CA PRO A 91 3.76 -7.92 -4.50
C PRO A 91 4.10 -6.99 -3.33
N ILE A 92 4.44 -7.59 -2.20
CA ILE A 92 4.95 -6.92 -1.01
C ILE A 92 6.45 -7.18 -0.95
N VAL A 93 7.23 -6.10 -0.88
CA VAL A 93 8.69 -6.16 -0.71
C VAL A 93 9.11 -5.71 0.68
N GLN A 94 10.31 -6.08 1.12
CA GLN A 94 10.86 -5.65 2.40
C GLN A 94 12.33 -5.29 2.25
N SER A 95 12.77 -4.23 2.94
CA SER A 95 14.16 -3.79 3.00
C SER A 95 14.59 -3.59 4.46
N HIS A 96 15.87 -3.27 4.67
CA HIS A 96 16.43 -2.99 6.00
C HIS A 96 16.00 -1.64 6.61
N ASP A 97 15.24 -0.85 5.86
CA ASP A 97 14.62 0.40 6.30
C ASP A 97 13.24 0.59 5.63
N ASN A 98 12.49 1.61 6.08
CA ASN A 98 11.18 1.98 5.53
C ASN A 98 11.26 3.08 4.43
N ALA A 99 12.45 3.35 3.87
CA ALA A 99 12.69 4.44 2.91
C ALA A 99 13.05 3.93 1.51
N TYR A 100 13.74 2.79 1.40
CA TYR A 100 14.28 2.27 0.15
C TYR A 100 13.20 2.06 -0.92
N TYR A 101 12.09 1.44 -0.54
CA TYR A 101 10.95 1.14 -1.41
C TYR A 101 9.87 2.22 -1.47
N LEU A 102 10.08 3.35 -0.77
CA LEU A 102 9.19 4.50 -0.88
C LEU A 102 9.23 5.08 -2.30
N THR A 103 10.40 5.10 -2.95
CA THR A 103 10.56 5.65 -4.30
C THR A 103 11.11 4.63 -5.30
N ARG A 104 10.93 3.32 -5.03
CA ARG A 104 11.37 2.23 -5.91
C ARG A 104 10.27 1.20 -6.09
N ASN A 105 10.14 0.65 -7.29
CA ASN A 105 9.24 -0.46 -7.56
C ASN A 105 9.87 -1.79 -7.12
N TYR A 106 9.13 -2.90 -7.24
CA TYR A 106 9.63 -4.23 -6.87
C TYR A 106 10.83 -4.69 -7.72
N LEU A 107 11.16 -4.03 -8.83
CA LEU A 107 12.36 -4.28 -9.64
C LEU A 107 13.57 -3.46 -9.17
N LYS A 108 13.45 -2.75 -8.02
CA LYS A 108 14.46 -1.82 -7.47
C LYS A 108 14.73 -0.59 -8.36
N ASN A 109 13.89 -0.34 -9.38
CA ASN A 109 13.98 0.84 -10.23
C ASN A 109 13.23 2.03 -9.62
N ASP A 110 13.78 3.24 -9.78
CA ASP A 110 13.17 4.45 -9.24
C ASP A 110 11.79 4.73 -9.86
N THR A 111 10.82 5.05 -9.02
CA THR A 111 9.46 5.44 -9.42
C THR A 111 8.80 6.29 -8.34
N ARG A 112 7.97 7.24 -8.77
CA ARG A 112 7.14 8.04 -7.84
C ARG A 112 6.06 7.24 -7.14
N ALA A 113 5.68 6.08 -7.68
CA ALA A 113 4.65 5.22 -7.11
C ALA A 113 5.16 4.34 -5.97
N GLY A 114 6.48 4.18 -5.85
CA GLY A 114 7.10 3.27 -4.88
C GLY A 114 6.70 1.82 -5.08
N SER A 115 6.71 1.07 -3.98
CA SER A 115 6.17 -0.29 -3.87
C SER A 115 5.14 -0.38 -2.74
N ILE A 116 4.43 -1.51 -2.69
CA ILE A 116 3.85 -1.95 -1.42
C ILE A 116 4.95 -2.63 -0.63
N PHE A 117 5.24 -2.16 0.57
CA PHE A 117 6.38 -2.66 1.34
C PHE A 117 6.05 -2.93 2.81
N MET A 118 6.61 -4.00 3.36
CA MET A 118 6.51 -4.37 4.76
C MET A 118 7.49 -3.56 5.61
N ASP A 119 7.12 -3.27 6.85
CA ASP A 119 7.99 -2.61 7.81
C ASP A 119 9.26 -3.43 8.07
N TYR A 120 10.42 -2.77 8.10
CA TYR A 120 11.71 -3.43 8.31
C TYR A 120 11.82 -4.19 9.66
N ARG A 121 10.97 -3.86 10.64
CA ARG A 121 10.93 -4.51 11.96
C ARG A 121 10.20 -5.85 11.94
N ASN A 122 9.31 -6.07 10.97
CA ASN A 122 8.59 -7.34 10.86
C ASN A 122 9.51 -8.44 10.31
N ASP A 123 9.26 -9.69 10.70
CA ASP A 123 9.94 -10.87 10.16
C ASP A 123 8.91 -11.68 9.36
N VAL A 124 9.24 -12.04 8.12
CA VAL A 124 8.34 -12.86 7.27
C VAL A 124 8.30 -14.33 7.71
N VAL A 125 9.36 -14.80 8.38
CA VAL A 125 9.49 -16.16 8.90
C VAL A 125 8.81 -16.30 10.26
N GLN A 126 8.91 -15.27 11.10
CA GLN A 126 8.33 -15.26 12.45
C GLN A 126 7.10 -14.35 12.52
N GLU A 127 5.98 -14.91 12.98
CA GLU A 127 4.74 -14.16 13.10
C GLU A 127 4.89 -12.98 14.08
N SER A 128 4.73 -11.76 13.59
CA SER A 128 4.68 -10.54 14.40
C SER A 128 3.25 -10.27 14.87
N PRO A 129 3.01 -9.82 16.11
CA PRO A 129 1.67 -9.46 16.59
C PRO A 129 0.97 -8.46 15.66
N ASN A 130 1.72 -7.49 15.13
CA ASN A 130 1.24 -6.56 14.12
C ASN A 130 2.20 -6.47 12.93
N THR A 131 1.77 -6.97 11.77
CA THR A 131 2.46 -6.76 10.50
C THR A 131 2.07 -5.43 9.90
N VAL A 132 3.03 -4.53 9.66
CA VAL A 132 2.75 -3.22 9.08
C VAL A 132 3.18 -3.21 7.62
N VAL A 133 2.26 -2.79 6.74
CA VAL A 133 2.47 -2.68 5.30
C VAL A 133 2.13 -1.26 4.85
N TYR A 134 3.01 -0.71 4.02
CA TYR A 134 2.97 0.66 3.55
C TYR A 134 2.74 0.73 2.05
N GLY A 135 2.15 1.82 1.59
CA GLY A 135 1.99 2.11 0.16
C GLY A 135 1.56 3.55 -0.09
N HIS A 136 1.89 4.09 -1.26
CA HIS A 136 1.47 5.44 -1.63
C HIS A 136 -0.03 5.53 -1.93
N ARG A 137 -0.64 6.68 -1.63
CA ARG A 137 -2.00 7.01 -2.06
C ARG A 137 -1.97 7.72 -3.42
N MET A 138 -1.84 6.95 -4.49
CA MET A 138 -1.71 7.49 -5.85
C MET A 138 -3.00 8.13 -6.38
N ARG A 139 -2.86 9.21 -7.17
CA ARG A 139 -4.02 9.94 -7.74
C ARG A 139 -4.74 9.17 -8.85
N ASP A 140 -4.05 8.23 -9.51
CA ASP A 140 -4.63 7.39 -10.56
C ASP A 140 -5.37 6.16 -9.99
N GLY A 141 -5.44 6.04 -8.66
CA GLY A 141 -6.08 4.94 -7.93
C GLY A 141 -5.18 3.73 -7.66
N SER A 142 -3.95 3.70 -8.18
CA SER A 142 -3.02 2.59 -7.96
C SER A 142 -2.45 2.57 -6.53
N MET A 143 -1.69 1.52 -6.21
CA MET A 143 -1.09 1.32 -4.89
C MET A 143 -2.18 1.33 -3.79
N PHE A 144 -1.98 2.01 -2.66
CA PHE A 144 -2.94 2.07 -1.55
C PHE A 144 -4.01 3.16 -1.68
N ALA A 145 -4.16 3.78 -2.86
CA ALA A 145 -5.27 4.71 -3.08
C ALA A 145 -6.64 4.03 -2.93
N GLY A 146 -6.74 2.74 -3.25
CA GLY A 146 -7.94 1.92 -3.06
C GLY A 146 -8.42 1.86 -1.61
N LEU A 147 -7.52 2.02 -0.62
CA LEU A 147 -7.90 2.02 0.80
C LEU A 147 -8.90 3.14 1.13
N THR A 148 -8.89 4.24 0.37
CA THR A 148 -9.83 5.36 0.58
C THR A 148 -11.29 4.98 0.36
N ASN A 149 -11.55 3.89 -0.37
CA ASN A 149 -12.91 3.36 -0.51
C ASN A 149 -13.48 2.89 0.83
N TYR A 150 -12.62 2.44 1.76
CA TYR A 150 -13.03 2.07 3.13
C TYR A 150 -13.48 3.24 3.99
N LEU A 151 -13.36 4.50 3.53
CA LEU A 151 -14.02 5.64 4.19
C LEU A 151 -15.53 5.71 3.88
N LYS A 152 -15.99 4.95 2.87
CA LYS A 152 -17.40 4.84 2.50
C LYS A 152 -18.01 3.62 3.19
N LYS A 153 -19.10 3.86 3.92
CA LYS A 153 -19.75 2.85 4.76
C LYS A 153 -20.18 1.61 3.98
N ASP A 154 -20.77 1.80 2.80
CA ASP A 154 -21.27 0.69 1.98
C ASP A 154 -20.10 -0.19 1.48
N PHE A 155 -19.04 0.44 0.96
CA PHE A 155 -17.84 -0.30 0.53
C PHE A 155 -17.22 -1.08 1.69
N PHE A 156 -17.10 -0.46 2.87
CA PHE A 156 -16.62 -1.13 4.06
C PHE A 156 -17.47 -2.34 4.43
N HIS A 157 -18.80 -2.24 4.40
CA HIS A 157 -19.69 -3.36 4.70
C HIS A 157 -19.59 -4.50 3.68
N ASP A 158 -19.46 -4.17 2.39
CA ASP A 158 -19.42 -5.16 1.32
C ASP A 158 -18.03 -5.83 1.17
N HIS A 159 -16.95 -5.17 1.63
CA HIS A 159 -15.56 -5.60 1.41
C HIS A 159 -14.80 -5.80 2.72
N ARG A 160 -15.38 -6.50 3.69
CA ARG A 160 -14.80 -6.67 5.03
C ARG A 160 -13.55 -7.54 5.10
N THR A 161 -13.25 -8.30 4.06
CA THR A 161 -12.08 -9.19 4.04
C THR A 161 -11.22 -8.97 2.80
N PHE A 162 -9.94 -9.31 2.92
CA PHE A 162 -8.99 -9.32 1.81
C PHE A 162 -7.96 -10.42 1.99
N GLN A 163 -7.25 -10.76 0.91
CA GLN A 163 -6.22 -11.79 0.92
C GLN A 163 -4.86 -11.16 1.20
N TYR A 164 -4.13 -11.78 2.13
CA TYR A 164 -2.75 -11.47 2.44
C TYR A 164 -1.95 -12.77 2.45
N ASP A 165 -0.93 -12.84 1.60
CA ASP A 165 -0.05 -14.00 1.52
C ASP A 165 1.36 -13.58 1.95
N THR A 166 1.97 -14.38 2.82
CA THR A 166 3.42 -14.39 3.00
C THR A 166 4.03 -15.48 2.14
N LEU A 167 5.36 -15.52 2.09
CA LEU A 167 6.11 -16.62 1.47
C LEU A 167 5.72 -18.00 2.01
N TYR A 168 5.19 -18.09 3.23
CA TYR A 168 4.97 -19.35 3.94
C TYR A 168 3.51 -19.65 4.23
N GLN A 169 2.64 -18.63 4.27
CA GLN A 169 1.25 -18.79 4.70
C GLN A 169 0.27 -17.87 3.98
N SER A 170 -0.94 -18.37 3.75
CA SER A 170 -2.09 -17.60 3.30
C SER A 170 -2.94 -17.15 4.48
N TYR A 171 -3.40 -15.91 4.43
CA TYR A 171 -4.30 -15.33 5.40
C TYR A 171 -5.50 -14.69 4.71
N GLU A 172 -6.68 -14.91 5.28
CA GLU A 172 -7.82 -14.02 5.08
C GLU A 172 -7.79 -12.96 6.18
N ALA A 173 -7.71 -11.70 5.79
CA ALA A 173 -7.60 -10.57 6.70
C ALA A 173 -8.98 -9.90 6.86
N GLU A 174 -9.55 -9.98 8.07
CA GLU A 174 -10.85 -9.37 8.39
C GLU A 174 -10.69 -7.97 8.98
N ILE A 175 -11.11 -6.95 8.25
CA ILE A 175 -10.97 -5.54 8.64
C ILE A 175 -11.84 -5.27 9.86
N PHE A 176 -11.23 -4.74 10.91
CA PHE A 176 -11.91 -4.35 12.15
C PHE A 176 -11.78 -2.86 12.48
N ALA A 177 -10.83 -2.14 11.88
CA ALA A 177 -10.65 -0.70 12.09
C ALA A 177 -10.23 0.05 10.83
N VAL A 178 -10.78 1.26 10.65
CA VAL A 178 -10.43 2.22 9.58
C VAL A 178 -10.41 3.62 10.16
N TYR A 179 -9.34 4.39 9.98
CA TYR A 179 -9.24 5.76 10.48
C TYR A 179 -8.14 6.59 9.80
N GLU A 180 -8.23 7.90 9.91
CA GLU A 180 -7.16 8.83 9.54
C GLU A 180 -6.37 9.25 10.79
N THR A 181 -5.04 9.39 10.67
CA THR A 181 -4.16 9.75 11.80
C THR A 181 -3.09 10.75 11.41
N THR A 182 -2.67 11.58 12.36
CA THR A 182 -1.66 12.63 12.12
C THR A 182 -0.36 12.38 12.89
N VAL A 183 -0.36 12.09 14.20
CA VAL A 183 0.85 11.69 14.97
C VAL A 183 0.60 11.16 16.41
N ASP A 184 -0.57 11.33 17.02
CA ASP A 184 -0.75 11.13 18.49
C ASP A 184 -0.78 9.67 18.99
N PHE A 185 -0.58 8.69 18.11
CA PHE A 185 -0.68 7.27 18.45
C PHE A 185 0.27 6.47 17.56
N ASP A 186 1.12 5.65 18.18
CA ASP A 186 2.02 4.75 17.47
C ASP A 186 1.25 3.52 16.94
N TYR A 187 0.46 3.75 15.90
CA TYR A 187 -0.30 2.69 15.24
C TYR A 187 0.59 1.68 14.49
N ILE A 188 1.87 2.00 14.29
CA ILE A 188 2.83 1.16 13.56
C ILE A 188 3.71 0.34 14.51
N GLN A 189 3.38 0.27 15.80
CA GLN A 189 4.05 -0.62 16.76
C GLN A 189 3.88 -2.08 16.29
N THR A 190 5.01 -2.75 16.07
CA THR A 190 5.08 -4.16 15.60
C THR A 190 5.18 -5.15 16.75
N ASP A 191 5.88 -4.75 17.82
CA ASP A 191 6.23 -5.58 18.97
C ASP A 191 5.66 -5.00 20.26
N PHE A 192 5.28 -5.89 21.17
CA PHE A 192 4.68 -5.54 22.46
C PHE A 192 5.44 -6.24 23.57
N ARG A 193 5.66 -5.55 24.68
CA ARG A 193 6.38 -6.08 25.85
C ARG A 193 5.63 -7.25 26.49
N ASP A 194 4.31 -7.17 26.51
CA ASP A 194 3.43 -8.14 27.14
C ASP A 194 2.02 -8.09 26.51
N LEU A 195 1.18 -9.09 26.85
CA LEU A 195 -0.20 -9.17 26.37
C LEU A 195 -1.05 -7.98 26.84
N GLY A 196 -0.71 -7.34 27.96
CA GLY A 196 -1.44 -6.18 28.48
C GLY A 196 -1.24 -4.95 27.59
N GLU A 197 0.00 -4.70 27.16
CA GLU A 197 0.31 -3.65 26.18
C GLU A 197 -0.40 -3.90 24.85
N TYR A 198 -0.39 -5.14 24.35
CA TYR A 198 -1.07 -5.47 23.11
C TYR A 198 -2.60 -5.31 23.23
N ALA A 199 -3.19 -5.70 24.36
CA ALA A 199 -4.62 -5.47 24.62
C ALA A 199 -4.98 -3.97 24.63
N HIS A 200 -4.15 -3.13 25.26
CA HIS A 200 -4.34 -1.68 25.24
C HIS A 200 -4.22 -1.10 23.83
N TYR A 201 -3.25 -1.57 23.05
CA TYR A 201 -3.11 -1.20 21.64
C TYR A 201 -4.36 -1.55 20.84
N LEU A 202 -4.85 -2.78 20.92
CA LEU A 202 -6.08 -3.22 20.22
C LEU A 202 -7.31 -2.39 20.63
N GLN A 203 -7.43 -2.05 21.91
CA GLN A 203 -8.51 -1.18 22.39
C GLN A 203 -8.39 0.24 21.84
N ALA A 204 -7.18 0.81 21.77
CA ALA A 204 -6.93 2.13 21.22
C ALA A 204 -7.27 2.18 19.72
N VAL A 205 -6.89 1.15 18.97
CA VAL A 205 -7.24 0.98 17.54
C VAL A 205 -8.76 0.95 17.36
N ARG A 206 -9.48 0.10 18.11
CA ARG A 206 -10.94 -0.01 18.01
C ARG A 206 -11.64 1.32 18.29
N LYS A 207 -11.15 2.09 19.27
CA LYS A 207 -11.70 3.42 19.61
C LYS A 207 -11.47 4.47 18.51
N LYS A 208 -10.42 4.33 17.70
CA LYS A 208 -10.12 5.25 16.59
C LYS A 208 -10.93 4.95 15.34
N SER A 209 -11.34 3.70 15.13
CA SER A 209 -12.10 3.31 13.96
C SER A 209 -13.35 4.16 13.76
N ILE A 210 -13.59 4.62 12.54
CA ILE A 210 -14.81 5.33 12.16
C ILE A 210 -16.04 4.40 12.13
N TYR A 211 -15.83 3.08 12.13
CA TYR A 211 -16.88 2.08 12.22
C TYR A 211 -16.72 1.21 13.44
N GLN A 212 -17.84 0.96 14.13
CA GLN A 212 -17.90 -0.09 15.14
C GLN A 212 -18.11 -1.45 14.47
N THR A 213 -17.26 -2.40 14.81
CA THR A 213 -17.28 -3.76 14.27
C THR A 213 -17.56 -4.77 15.38
N LYS A 214 -18.19 -5.90 15.03
CA LYS A 214 -18.36 -7.05 15.92
C LYS A 214 -17.20 -8.05 15.82
N THR A 215 -16.17 -7.72 15.04
CA THR A 215 -15.01 -8.58 14.82
C THR A 215 -14.29 -8.77 16.15
N ASP A 216 -14.19 -10.02 16.58
CA ASP A 216 -13.51 -10.36 17.83
C ASP A 216 -12.02 -10.50 17.57
N VAL A 217 -11.26 -9.53 18.08
CA VAL A 217 -9.79 -9.45 18.04
C VAL A 217 -9.25 -9.45 19.46
N SER A 218 -8.54 -10.50 19.85
CA SER A 218 -7.90 -10.65 21.15
C SER A 218 -6.38 -10.61 21.02
N THR A 219 -5.68 -10.76 22.16
CA THR A 219 -4.22 -10.84 22.20
C THR A 219 -3.66 -12.15 21.64
N ASP A 220 -4.51 -13.13 21.35
CA ASP A 220 -4.12 -14.39 20.69
C ASP A 220 -4.13 -14.27 19.17
N ASP A 221 -4.66 -13.15 18.64
CA ASP A 221 -4.76 -12.89 17.22
C ASP A 221 -3.58 -12.06 16.70
N LEU A 222 -3.16 -12.37 15.49
CA LEU A 222 -2.26 -11.52 14.71
C LEU A 222 -3.08 -10.52 13.91
N ILE A 223 -2.53 -9.32 13.72
CA ILE A 223 -3.14 -8.29 12.89
C ILE A 223 -2.21 -7.82 11.79
N ILE A 224 -2.80 -7.20 10.77
CA ILE A 224 -2.11 -6.46 9.73
C ILE A 224 -2.60 -5.01 9.72
N THR A 225 -1.65 -4.09 9.57
CA THR A 225 -1.87 -2.65 9.46
C THR A 225 -1.47 -2.17 8.07
N LEU A 226 -2.42 -1.69 7.29
CA LEU A 226 -2.19 -1.05 6.00
C LEU A 226 -2.17 0.46 6.19
N SER A 227 -1.05 1.11 5.88
CA SER A 227 -0.86 2.54 6.07
C SER A 227 -0.55 3.22 4.74
N THR A 228 -1.27 4.30 4.43
CA THR A 228 -0.83 5.19 3.35
C THR A 228 0.41 5.97 3.78
N CYS A 229 1.39 6.09 2.89
CA CYS A 229 2.60 6.88 3.10
C CYS A 229 2.57 8.10 2.18
N ASP A 230 2.12 9.27 2.63
CA ASP A 230 1.98 10.44 1.76
C ASP A 230 3.02 11.55 2.02
N HIS A 231 4.18 11.18 2.58
CA HIS A 231 5.22 12.13 3.01
C HIS A 231 5.69 13.10 1.92
N VAL A 232 5.61 12.71 0.64
CA VAL A 232 6.12 13.53 -0.47
C VAL A 232 5.02 14.43 -1.09
N LEU A 233 3.75 14.06 -0.98
CA LEU A 233 2.66 14.70 -1.75
C LEU A 233 1.77 15.61 -0.92
N ALA A 234 1.63 15.37 0.39
CA ALA A 234 0.76 16.18 1.24
C ALA A 234 1.15 16.07 2.73
N PRO A 235 2.20 16.78 3.19
CA PRO A 235 2.68 16.72 4.59
C PRO A 235 1.66 17.18 5.64
N LYS A 236 0.50 17.75 5.23
CA LYS A 236 -0.60 18.16 6.11
C LYS A 236 -1.80 17.22 6.09
N SER A 237 -1.80 16.22 5.21
CA SER A 237 -2.87 15.23 5.11
C SER A 237 -2.52 14.06 6.01
N GLY A 238 -3.41 13.72 6.94
CA GLY A 238 -3.25 12.53 7.77
C GLY A 238 -3.08 11.26 6.92
N ARG A 239 -2.45 10.24 7.51
CA ARG A 239 -2.34 8.92 6.89
C ARG A 239 -3.64 8.16 7.07
N LEU A 240 -4.09 7.47 6.03
CA LEU A 240 -5.21 6.54 6.14
C LEU A 240 -4.67 5.19 6.61
N VAL A 241 -5.32 4.65 7.62
CA VAL A 241 -4.96 3.38 8.25
C VAL A 241 -6.15 2.43 8.18
N VAL A 242 -5.90 1.21 7.70
CA VAL A 242 -6.85 0.09 7.72
C VAL A 242 -6.20 -1.05 8.47
N GLN A 243 -6.87 -1.60 9.48
CA GLN A 243 -6.34 -2.71 10.28
C GLN A 243 -7.29 -3.90 10.25
N ALA A 244 -6.70 -5.09 10.12
CA ALA A 244 -7.43 -6.34 9.96
C ALA A 244 -6.83 -7.45 10.82
N LYS A 245 -7.69 -8.35 11.29
CA LYS A 245 -7.32 -9.59 11.97
C LYS A 245 -6.93 -10.63 10.94
N LEU A 246 -5.80 -11.31 11.13
CA LEU A 246 -5.32 -12.35 10.25
C LEU A 246 -5.89 -13.71 10.65
N LYS A 247 -6.51 -14.43 9.69
CA LYS A 247 -6.99 -15.80 9.84
C LYS A 247 -6.27 -16.69 8.84
N LYS A 248 -5.55 -17.71 9.33
CA LYS A 248 -4.85 -18.70 8.50
C LYS A 248 -5.85 -19.48 7.64
N VAL A 249 -5.52 -19.70 6.36
CA VAL A 249 -6.31 -20.45 5.38
C VAL A 249 -5.64 -21.75 5.01
#